data_AF-A0AAQ4FE21-F1
#
_entry.id   AF-A0AAQ4FE21-F1
#
_cell.length_a   1.000
_cell.length_b   1.000
_cell.length_c   1.000
_cell.angle_alpha   90.00
_cell.angle_beta   90.00
_cell.angle_gamma   90.00
#
_symmetry.space_group_name_H-M   'P 1'
#
loop_
_entity.id
_entity.type
_entity.pdbx_description
1 polymer ?
#
loop_
_entity_poly.entity_id
_entity_poly.type
_entity_poly.pdbx_seq_one_letter_code
_entity_poly.pdbx_strand_id
1 'polypeptide(L)'
;LSPLSGMCTWGRNALISEDTYESFAGIDVAAHEFGHMLGAPHDEFPRYESQCGWSIGYIMSYVDGGERKHRFSPCSKYLIQQSLRLRDFEKSSRKGNIIPIEGSKYQ
;
A
#
# COMPACT_ATOMS: atom_id res chain seq x y z
N LEU A 1 1.78 7.55 10.69
CA LEU A 1 2.30 8.40 9.59
C LEU A 1 3.39 7.69 8.79
N SER A 2 3.32 7.74 7.46
CA SER A 2 4.37 7.25 6.57
C SER A 2 4.29 7.90 5.18
N PRO A 3 5.40 7.90 4.42
CA PRO A 3 5.39 8.34 3.03
C PRO A 3 4.85 7.25 2.10
N LEU A 4 4.00 7.65 1.15
CA LEU A 4 3.53 6.76 0.10
C LEU A 4 4.70 6.27 -0.77
N SER A 5 4.75 4.96 -1.02
CA SER A 5 5.80 4.26 -1.79
C SER A 5 7.24 4.52 -1.31
N GLY A 6 7.44 4.83 -0.02
CA GLY A 6 8.75 5.12 0.54
C GLY A 6 9.69 3.92 0.71
N MET A 7 9.19 2.68 0.57
CA MET A 7 10.02 1.50 0.76
C MET A 7 11.20 1.47 -0.21
N CYS A 8 12.40 1.17 0.32
CA CYS A 8 13.68 1.16 -0.41
C CYS A 8 14.09 2.53 -0.99
N THR A 9 13.46 3.63 -0.61
CA THR A 9 13.87 4.98 -0.99
C THR A 9 14.56 5.66 0.19
N TRP A 10 15.83 6.03 -0.01
CA TRP A 10 16.60 6.74 1.01
C TRP A 10 15.88 8.01 1.49
N GLY A 11 15.80 8.21 2.80
CA GLY A 11 15.11 9.34 3.43
C GLY A 11 13.58 9.27 3.42
N ARG A 12 12.99 8.20 2.86
CA ARG A 12 11.54 7.95 2.83
C ARG A 12 11.16 6.55 3.33
N ASN A 13 12.12 5.76 3.81
CA ASN A 13 11.90 4.37 4.22
C ASN A 13 11.61 4.22 5.72
N ALA A 14 10.91 5.18 6.32
CA ALA A 14 10.54 5.19 7.73
C ALA A 14 9.04 5.49 7.91
N LEU A 15 8.45 4.93 8.96
CA LEU A 15 7.08 5.19 9.40
C LEU A 15 7.04 5.34 10.92
N ILE A 16 5.97 5.96 11.41
CA ILE A 16 5.69 6.15 12.83
C ILE A 16 4.29 5.61 13.10
N SER A 17 4.19 4.76 14.12
CA SER A 17 2.92 4.24 14.64
C SER A 17 2.81 4.60 16.12
N GLU A 18 1.62 5.00 16.54
CA GLU A 18 1.28 5.27 17.93
C GLU A 18 0.41 4.13 18.45
N ASP A 19 0.68 3.69 19.68
CA ASP A 19 -0.08 2.64 20.35
C ASP A 19 -0.78 3.22 21.59
N THR A 20 -1.93 2.63 21.94
CA THR A 20 -2.63 2.93 23.18
C THR A 20 -2.39 1.80 24.17
N TYR A 21 -2.06 2.14 25.41
CA TYR A 21 -1.78 1.18 26.47
C TYR A 21 -2.86 0.08 26.55
N GLU A 22 -2.42 -1.19 26.60
CA GLU A 22 -3.24 -2.41 26.67
C GLU A 22 -4.20 -2.70 25.50
N SER A 23 -4.16 -1.95 24.38
CA SER A 23 -5.08 -2.18 23.26
C SER A 23 -4.47 -2.94 22.08
N PHE A 24 -3.14 -2.96 21.95
CA PHE A 24 -2.42 -3.41 20.76
C PHE A 24 -2.84 -2.70 19.45
N ALA A 25 -3.55 -1.56 19.53
CA ALA A 25 -4.05 -0.83 18.37
C ALA A 25 -2.93 -0.31 17.47
N GLY A 26 -1.72 -0.10 18.02
CA GLY A 26 -0.54 0.32 17.28
C GLY A 26 -0.11 -0.68 16.21
N ILE A 27 -0.53 -1.94 16.27
CA ILE A 27 -0.29 -2.93 15.21
C ILE A 27 -1.12 -2.63 13.96
N ASP A 28 -2.41 -2.30 14.13
CA ASP A 28 -3.29 -1.94 13.02
C ASP A 28 -2.81 -0.63 12.36
N VAL A 29 -2.42 0.36 13.17
CA VAL A 29 -1.81 1.61 12.69
C VAL A 29 -0.50 1.33 11.95
N ALA A 30 0.39 0.50 12.52
CA ALA A 30 1.65 0.15 11.84
C ALA A 30 1.40 -0.55 10.50
N ALA A 31 0.43 -1.46 10.43
CA ALA A 31 0.05 -2.14 9.19
C ALA A 31 -0.50 -1.17 8.13
N HIS A 32 -1.32 -0.20 8.55
CA HIS A 32 -1.80 0.88 7.68
C HIS A 32 -0.64 1.68 7.07
N GLU A 33 0.33 2.04 7.90
CA GLU A 33 1.50 2.79 7.46
C GLU A 33 2.46 1.96 6.60
N PHE A 34 2.56 0.65 6.83
CA PHE A 34 3.23 -0.24 5.90
C PHE A 34 2.52 -0.28 4.55
N GLY A 35 1.18 -0.25 4.51
CA GLY A 35 0.41 -0.14 3.27
C GLY A 35 0.81 1.07 2.43
N HIS A 36 0.86 2.26 3.05
CA HIS A 36 1.37 3.48 2.41
C HIS A 36 2.82 3.32 1.96
N MET A 37 3.71 2.85 2.83
CA MET A 37 5.13 2.64 2.49
C MET A 37 5.32 1.70 1.29
N LEU A 38 4.45 0.70 1.17
CA LEU A 38 4.41 -0.26 0.06
C LEU A 38 3.71 0.27 -1.19
N GLY A 39 2.99 1.39 -1.11
CA GLY A 39 2.41 2.10 -2.25
C GLY A 39 0.90 1.99 -2.41
N ALA A 40 0.17 1.54 -1.39
CA ALA A 40 -1.28 1.65 -1.35
C ALA A 40 -1.68 2.98 -0.70
N PRO A 41 -2.47 3.84 -1.37
CA PRO A 41 -3.14 4.96 -0.71
C PRO A 41 -4.33 4.47 0.11
N HIS A 42 -5.07 5.41 0.70
CA HIS A 42 -6.37 5.12 1.29
C HIS A 42 -7.34 4.49 0.28
N ASP A 43 -8.25 3.67 0.80
CA ASP A 43 -9.24 2.90 0.05
C ASP A 43 -10.41 3.80 -0.46
N GLU A 44 -10.06 4.91 -1.12
CA GLU A 44 -10.97 5.92 -1.65
C GLU A 44 -11.01 5.85 -3.18
N PHE A 45 -11.64 4.80 -3.70
CA PHE A 45 -11.69 4.51 -5.13
C PHE A 45 -13.12 4.59 -5.65
N PRO A 46 -13.58 5.73 -6.19
CA PRO A 46 -14.98 5.92 -6.63
C PRO A 46 -15.48 4.85 -7.61
N ARG A 47 -14.59 4.31 -8.45
CA ARG A 47 -14.93 3.24 -9.42
C ARG A 47 -15.01 1.83 -8.82
N TYR A 48 -14.47 1.63 -7.62
CA TYR A 48 -14.34 0.33 -6.95
C TYR A 48 -14.92 0.35 -5.52
N GLU A 49 -15.81 1.31 -5.21
CA GLU A 49 -16.43 1.49 -3.89
C GLU A 49 -17.05 0.20 -3.34
N SER A 50 -17.70 -0.60 -4.18
CA SER A 50 -18.33 -1.86 -3.76
C SER A 50 -17.34 -2.98 -3.40
N GLN A 51 -16.07 -2.85 -3.80
CA GLN A 51 -15.05 -3.87 -3.61
C GLN A 51 -14.05 -3.49 -2.52
N CYS A 52 -13.69 -2.21 -2.46
CA CYS A 52 -12.63 -1.69 -1.61
C CYS A 52 -12.89 -0.25 -1.15
N GLY A 53 -14.14 0.22 -1.13
CA GLY A 53 -14.46 1.55 -0.64
C GLY A 53 -14.12 1.73 0.83
N TRP A 54 -13.88 2.98 1.23
CA TRP A 54 -13.48 3.38 2.57
C TRP A 54 -14.39 2.82 3.66
N SER A 55 -15.70 2.83 3.40
CA SER A 55 -16.75 2.37 4.32
C SER A 55 -16.74 0.86 4.58
N ILE A 56 -16.04 0.05 3.76
CA ILE A 56 -15.94 -1.39 3.96
C ILE A 56 -15.04 -1.73 5.17
N GLY A 57 -14.08 -0.86 5.49
CA GLY A 57 -13.21 -0.98 6.67
C GLY A 57 -12.09 -2.00 6.54
N TYR A 58 -11.39 -2.02 5.39
CA TYR A 58 -10.09 -2.69 5.27
C TYR A 58 -8.97 -1.85 5.91
N ILE A 59 -7.76 -2.41 6.05
CA ILE A 59 -6.59 -1.76 6.69
C ILE A 59 -6.38 -0.29 6.25
N MET A 60 -6.61 0.04 4.98
CA MET A 60 -6.36 1.38 4.43
C MET A 60 -7.51 2.38 4.71
N SER A 61 -8.41 2.05 5.63
CA SER A 61 -9.49 2.90 6.15
C SER A 61 -9.39 2.99 7.68
N TYR A 62 -9.94 4.06 8.28
CA TYR A 62 -10.10 4.18 9.73
C TYR A 62 -11.44 3.62 10.24
N VAL A 63 -12.28 3.11 9.36
CA VAL A 63 -13.56 2.48 9.72
C VAL A 63 -13.31 1.08 10.28
N ASP A 64 -13.91 0.76 11.42
CA ASP A 64 -13.90 -0.61 11.94
C ASP A 64 -14.77 -1.51 11.04
N GLY A 65 -14.12 -2.26 10.15
CA GLY A 65 -14.74 -3.26 9.28
C GLY A 65 -14.82 -4.66 9.91
N GLY A 66 -14.65 -4.79 11.22
CA GLY A 66 -14.46 -6.07 11.92
C GLY A 66 -13.18 -6.74 11.46
N GLU A 67 -13.24 -8.03 11.14
CA GLU A 67 -12.10 -8.83 10.63
C GLU A 67 -11.40 -8.21 9.40
N ARG A 68 -12.09 -7.36 8.63
CA ARG A 68 -11.50 -6.70 7.46
C ARG A 68 -10.42 -5.68 7.83
N LYS A 69 -10.48 -5.08 9.02
CA LYS A 69 -9.47 -4.11 9.46
C LYS A 69 -8.09 -4.73 9.64
N HIS A 70 -7.99 -6.06 9.64
CA HIS A 70 -6.74 -6.82 9.68
C HIS A 70 -6.33 -7.36 8.29
N ARG A 71 -6.96 -6.88 7.21
CA ARG A 71 -6.69 -7.31 5.83
C ARG A 71 -6.55 -6.12 4.90
N PHE A 72 -5.63 -6.21 3.95
CA PHE A 72 -5.60 -5.31 2.81
C PHE A 72 -6.75 -5.61 1.85
N SER A 73 -7.37 -4.56 1.30
CA SER A 73 -8.41 -4.69 0.27
C SER A 73 -7.84 -5.26 -1.03
N PRO A 74 -8.68 -5.77 -1.94
CA PRO A 74 -8.23 -6.17 -3.28
C PRO A 74 -7.51 -5.03 -4.03
N CYS A 75 -7.96 -3.79 -3.85
CA CYS A 75 -7.38 -2.61 -4.47
C CYS A 75 -6.00 -2.28 -3.88
N SER A 76 -5.86 -2.28 -2.53
CA SER A 76 -4.56 -2.05 -1.90
C SER A 76 -3.56 -3.15 -2.29
N LYS A 77 -3.97 -4.42 -2.31
CA LYS A 77 -3.12 -5.55 -2.74
C LYS A 77 -2.61 -5.38 -4.17
N TYR A 78 -3.50 -4.98 -5.09
CA TYR A 78 -3.12 -4.72 -6.47
C TYR A 78 -2.06 -3.61 -6.56
N LEU A 79 -2.29 -2.48 -5.89
CA LEU A 79 -1.37 -1.34 -5.94
C LEU A 79 -0.02 -1.64 -5.28
N ILE A 80 0.00 -2.38 -4.17
CA ILE A 80 1.23 -2.88 -3.55
C ILE A 80 2.02 -3.73 -4.55
N GLN A 81 1.38 -4.68 -5.23
CA GLN A 81 2.03 -5.51 -6.24
C GLN A 81 2.61 -4.68 -7.39
N GLN A 82 1.86 -3.68 -7.89
CA GLN A 82 2.37 -2.81 -8.95
C GLN A 82 3.57 -1.96 -8.48
N SER A 83 3.50 -1.41 -7.27
CA SER A 83 4.58 -0.61 -6.68
C SER A 83 5.87 -1.43 -6.50
N LEU A 84 5.76 -2.70 -6.11
CA LEU A 84 6.91 -3.61 -6.04
C LEU A 84 7.50 -3.92 -7.42
N ARG A 85 6.65 -4.23 -8.41
CA ARG A 85 7.09 -4.50 -9.80
C ARG A 85 7.82 -3.32 -10.42
N LEU A 86 7.29 -2.10 -10.25
CA LEU A 86 7.93 -0.88 -10.76
C LEU A 86 9.32 -0.69 -10.14
N ARG A 87 9.46 -0.93 -8.84
CA ARG A 87 10.78 -0.85 -8.17
C ARG A 87 11.75 -1.91 -8.66
N ASP A 88 11.31 -3.14 -8.90
CA ASP A 88 12.18 -4.19 -9.45
C ASP A 88 12.64 -3.84 -10.86
N PHE A 89 11.72 -3.31 -11.69
CA PHE A 89 12.05 -2.81 -13.01
C PHE A 89 13.07 -1.67 -12.95
N GLU A 90 12.85 -0.65 -12.12
CA GLU A 90 13.80 0.47 -11.94
C GLU A 90 15.18 -0.02 -11.49
N LYS A 91 15.25 -0.95 -10.53
CA LYS A 91 16.51 -1.55 -10.07
C LYS A 91 17.22 -2.28 -11.20
N SER A 92 16.49 -3.02 -12.03
CA SER A 92 17.06 -3.80 -13.13
C SER A 92 17.50 -2.91 -14.30
N SER A 93 16.73 -1.87 -14.62
CA SER A 93 17.09 -0.82 -15.59
C SER A 93 18.37 -0.09 -15.17
N ARG A 94 18.50 0.30 -13.89
CA ARG A 94 19.73 0.91 -13.36
C ARG A 94 20.95 -0.02 -13.39
N LYS A 95 20.74 -1.34 -13.41
CA LYS A 95 21.80 -2.34 -13.53
C LYS A 95 22.17 -2.66 -14.98
N GLY A 96 21.55 -2.01 -15.97
CA GLY A 96 21.85 -2.20 -17.40
C GLY A 96 21.36 -3.53 -18.00
N ASN A 97 20.46 -4.25 -17.31
CA ASN A 97 20.09 -5.63 -17.67
C ASN A 97 18.68 -5.79 -18.30
N ILE A 98 18.02 -4.72 -18.77
CA ILE A 98 16.73 -4.84 -19.45
C ILE A 98 16.65 -3.98 -20.73
N ILE A 99 16.37 -4.67 -21.83
CA ILE A 99 15.93 -4.17 -23.14
C ILE A 99 14.45 -3.78 -23.01
N PRO A 100 13.96 -2.63 -23.53
CA PRO A 100 12.58 -2.21 -23.33
C PRO A 100 11.59 -3.24 -23.89
N ILE A 101 10.68 -3.73 -23.06
CA ILE A 101 9.47 -4.39 -23.54
C ILE A 101 8.48 -3.29 -23.94
N GLU A 102 8.32 -3.09 -25.26
CA GLU A 102 7.26 -2.27 -25.82
C GLU A 102 5.90 -2.72 -25.30
N GLY A 103 5.12 -1.74 -24.85
CA GLY A 103 3.66 -1.71 -24.69
C GLY A 103 2.90 -3.03 -24.59
N SER A 104 2.32 -3.30 -23.41
CA SER A 104 1.00 -3.92 -23.35
C SER A 104 -0.03 -2.88 -22.94
N LYS A 105 -0.84 -2.53 -23.93
CA LYS A 105 -2.08 -1.76 -23.86
C LYS A 105 -2.99 -2.37 -22.79
N TYR A 106 -3.47 -1.53 -21.87
CA TYR A 106 -4.80 -1.70 -21.30
C TYR A 106 -5.57 -0.42 -21.58
N GLN A 107 -6.35 -0.53 -22.66
CA GLN A 107 -7.57 0.22 -22.93
C GLN A 107 -8.61 -0.14 -21.86
#